data_AF-A0A3D2Z286-F1
#
_entry.id   AF-A0A3D2Z286-F1
#
_cell.length_a   1.000
_cell.length_b   1.000
_cell.length_c   1.000
_cell.angle_alpha   90.00
_cell.angle_beta   90.00
_cell.angle_gamma   90.00
#
_symmetry.space_group_name_H-M   'P 1'
#
loop_
_entity.id
_entity.type
_entity.pdbx_description
1 polymer ?
#
loop_
_entity_poly.entity_id
_entity_poly.type
_entity_poly.pdbx_seq_one_letter_code
_entity_poly.pdbx_strand_id
1 'polypeptide(L)'
;MQGPENRHQEASVEPVPLLALSGLTRSYDGVQALAGVDLDLHAGRIHALVGENGAGKSTLIGILAGTVRPDAGVLRWSPRCAGRIAVVHQHSHLLPHLTIAENLAVRHGYPRTALGSIDWRRLRAIGDNERAARFAALPVVRVQTLLYILTGLSSAVAALIFTARVSTAKADAGMGFELEVITAVVLGGTPITGGRGSLWGTFLGVLLLGTLRNGLTLLGVSSVWQAMLAGVVLVATAILNQRLSGDSREITAT
;
A
#
# COMPACT_ATOMS: atom_id res chain seq x y z
N MET A 1 24.66 -11.55 73.53
CA MET A 1 25.46 -11.66 72.30
C MET A 1 24.52 -11.50 71.12
N GLN A 2 24.45 -10.28 70.57
CA GLN A 2 23.67 -9.92 69.38
C GLN A 2 24.43 -10.39 68.13
N GLY A 3 23.78 -11.17 67.27
CA GLY A 3 24.30 -11.50 65.94
C GLY A 3 24.09 -10.33 64.99
N PRO A 4 25.02 -10.04 64.06
CA PRO A 4 24.89 -8.90 63.18
C PRO A 4 23.84 -9.20 62.09
N GLU A 5 22.84 -8.33 62.07
CA GLU A 5 21.72 -8.30 61.12
C GLU A 5 22.20 -7.67 59.80
N ASN A 6 22.87 -8.45 58.95
CA ASN A 6 23.21 -7.98 57.60
C ASN A 6 22.01 -8.18 56.67
N ARG A 7 21.03 -7.27 56.79
CA ARG A 7 19.97 -7.10 55.78
C ARG A 7 20.64 -6.51 54.54
N HIS A 8 20.96 -7.37 53.58
CA HIS A 8 21.34 -6.95 52.23
C HIS A 8 20.29 -5.97 51.72
N GLN A 9 20.68 -4.70 51.63
CA GLN A 9 20.04 -3.74 50.73
C GLN A 9 20.31 -4.23 49.31
N GLU A 10 19.45 -5.10 48.81
CA GLU A 10 19.21 -5.19 47.38
C GLU A 10 18.70 -3.81 46.96
N ALA A 11 19.62 -2.96 46.48
CA ALA A 11 19.27 -1.85 45.62
C ALA A 11 18.49 -2.45 44.46
N SER A 12 17.16 -2.35 44.50
CA SER A 12 16.30 -2.75 43.39
C SER A 12 16.72 -1.91 42.20
N VAL A 13 17.51 -2.50 41.30
CA VAL A 13 17.89 -1.88 40.04
C VAL A 13 16.58 -1.56 39.32
N GLU A 14 16.16 -0.30 39.35
CA GLU A 14 14.96 0.12 38.66
C GLU A 14 15.13 -0.24 37.17
N PRO A 15 14.19 -1.02 36.61
CA PRO A 15 14.35 -1.51 35.25
C PRO A 15 14.41 -0.32 34.30
N VAL A 16 15.44 -0.25 33.46
CA VAL A 16 15.61 0.82 32.47
C VAL A 16 14.35 0.93 31.59
N PRO A 17 13.75 2.13 31.46
CA PRO A 17 12.56 2.31 30.65
C PRO A 17 12.85 1.97 29.17
N LEU A 18 11.88 1.36 28.51
CA LEU A 18 11.91 1.12 27.07
C LEU A 18 11.82 2.43 26.28
N LEU A 19 11.08 3.39 26.82
CA LEU A 19 10.93 4.74 26.27
C LEU A 19 10.74 5.72 27.43
N ALA A 20 11.59 6.74 27.48
CA ALA A 20 11.46 7.87 28.40
C ALA A 20 11.11 9.13 27.61
N LEU A 21 10.06 9.82 28.04
CA LEU A 21 9.61 11.10 27.50
C LEU A 21 9.97 12.18 28.52
N SER A 22 10.60 13.26 28.07
CA SER A 22 10.92 14.39 28.95
C SER A 22 10.49 15.72 28.32
N GLY A 23 9.63 16.46 29.02
CA GLY A 23 9.19 17.81 28.69
C GLY A 23 8.43 17.90 27.37
N LEU A 24 7.63 16.90 27.00
CA LEU A 24 6.95 16.90 25.70
C LEU A 24 5.88 17.98 25.62
N THR A 25 6.01 18.83 24.60
CA THR A 25 5.03 19.88 24.29
C THR A 25 4.52 19.75 22.87
N ARG A 26 3.23 20.09 22.69
CA ARG A 26 2.62 20.18 21.37
C ARG A 26 1.46 21.15 21.41
N SER A 27 1.39 22.04 20.44
CA SER A 27 0.28 22.98 20.25
C SER A 27 -0.26 22.92 18.82
N TYR A 28 -1.53 23.25 18.65
CA TYR A 28 -2.20 23.38 17.35
C TYR A 28 -2.96 24.70 17.32
N ASP A 29 -2.67 25.57 16.35
CA ASP A 29 -3.37 26.84 16.12
C ASP A 29 -3.64 27.65 17.41
N GLY A 30 -2.63 27.70 18.30
CA GLY A 30 -2.69 28.43 19.58
C GLY A 30 -3.25 27.63 20.76
N VAL A 31 -3.80 26.43 20.55
CA VAL A 31 -4.28 25.54 21.62
C VAL A 31 -3.20 24.55 22.02
N GLN A 32 -2.84 24.55 23.31
CA GLN A 32 -1.83 23.64 23.85
C GLN A 32 -2.43 22.24 24.05
N ALA A 33 -2.02 21.28 23.23
CA ALA A 33 -2.48 19.90 23.30
C ALA A 33 -1.64 19.05 24.27
N LEU A 34 -0.35 19.35 24.43
CA LEU A 34 0.53 18.75 25.44
C LEU A 34 1.40 19.83 26.08
N ALA A 35 1.50 19.81 27.40
CA ALA A 35 2.12 20.85 28.21
C ALA A 35 3.23 20.29 29.11
N GLY A 36 4.36 19.89 28.52
CA GLY A 36 5.53 19.43 29.27
C GLY A 36 5.33 18.05 29.89
N VAL A 37 4.88 17.08 29.08
CA VAL A 37 4.59 15.72 29.56
C VAL A 37 5.87 14.91 29.75
N ASP A 38 6.03 14.36 30.95
CA ASP A 38 7.05 13.39 31.32
C ASP A 38 6.40 12.01 31.50
N LEU A 39 6.99 10.95 30.93
CA LEU A 39 6.45 9.59 31.02
C LEU A 39 7.52 8.54 30.73
N ASP A 40 7.62 7.55 31.61
CA ASP A 40 8.51 6.40 31.44
C ASP A 40 7.74 5.11 31.20
N LEU A 41 7.92 4.54 30.01
CA LEU A 41 7.32 3.27 29.61
C LEU A 41 8.29 2.13 29.87
N HIS A 42 7.88 1.20 30.73
CA HIS A 42 8.67 0.05 31.15
C HIS A 42 8.26 -1.25 30.46
N ALA A 43 9.23 -2.16 30.26
CA ALA A 43 8.98 -3.48 29.70
C ALA A 43 8.03 -4.31 30.61
N GLY A 44 7.09 -5.02 30.00
CA GLY A 44 6.16 -5.90 30.72
C GLY A 44 5.09 -5.18 31.54
N ARG A 45 5.02 -3.85 31.51
CA ARG A 45 4.00 -3.06 32.21
C ARG A 45 2.95 -2.51 31.25
N ILE A 46 1.69 -2.60 31.67
CA ILE A 46 0.57 -1.96 30.99
C ILE A 46 0.41 -0.55 31.58
N HIS A 47 0.43 0.46 30.72
CA HIS A 47 0.21 1.85 31.11
C HIS A 47 -1.14 2.30 30.56
N ALA A 48 -1.99 2.86 31.41
CA ALA A 48 -3.27 3.39 31.01
C ALA A 48 -3.18 4.93 30.92
N LEU A 49 -3.52 5.48 29.75
CA LEU A 49 -3.64 6.91 29.55
C LEU A 49 -5.12 7.31 29.60
N VAL A 50 -5.53 7.98 30.67
CA VAL A 50 -6.92 8.36 30.93
C VAL A 50 -7.02 9.88 31.00
N GLY A 51 -8.15 10.42 30.54
CA GLY A 51 -8.40 11.85 30.47
C GLY A 51 -9.66 12.15 29.65
N GLU A 52 -10.17 13.36 29.76
CA GLU A 52 -11.34 13.81 29.00
C GLU A 52 -11.07 13.85 27.50
N ASN A 53 -12.14 13.97 26.70
CA ASN A 53 -12.00 14.19 25.26
C ASN A 53 -11.35 15.56 25.05
N GLY A 54 -10.28 15.61 24.25
CA GLY A 54 -9.49 16.83 24.05
C GLY A 54 -8.28 16.97 24.97
N ALA A 55 -8.09 16.09 25.96
CA ALA A 55 -6.93 16.12 26.89
C ALA A 55 -5.57 15.76 26.25
N GLY A 56 -5.45 15.74 24.92
CA GLY A 56 -4.19 15.45 24.24
C GLY A 56 -3.80 13.97 24.13
N LYS A 57 -4.65 13.02 24.56
CA LYS A 57 -4.36 11.56 24.51
C LYS A 57 -3.98 11.08 23.11
N SER A 58 -4.81 11.39 22.12
CA SER A 58 -4.57 11.03 20.72
C SER A 58 -3.32 11.73 20.16
N THR A 59 -3.02 12.94 20.63
CA THR A 59 -1.80 13.68 20.27
C THR A 59 -0.56 12.98 20.83
N LEU A 60 -0.58 12.56 22.10
CA LEU A 60 0.51 11.80 22.72
C LEU A 60 0.73 10.47 21.98
N ILE A 61 -0.34 9.73 21.70
CA ILE A 61 -0.27 8.49 20.90
C ILE A 61 0.30 8.77 19.50
N GLY A 62 -0.10 9.85 18.84
CA GLY A 62 0.42 10.24 17.52
C GLY A 62 1.92 10.58 17.55
N ILE A 63 2.40 11.23 18.62
CA ILE A 63 3.83 11.51 18.81
C ILE A 63 4.61 10.21 19.04
N LEU A 64 4.09 9.32 19.89
CA LEU A 64 4.68 8.00 20.12
C LEU A 64 4.71 7.14 18.84
N ALA A 65 3.67 7.23 18.02
CA ALA A 65 3.58 6.56 16.72
C ALA A 65 4.50 7.18 15.65
N GLY A 66 5.07 8.36 15.90
CA GLY A 66 5.86 9.12 14.93
C GLY A 66 5.05 9.80 13.82
N THR A 67 3.71 9.82 13.92
CA THR A 67 2.82 10.50 12.95
C THR A 67 2.68 11.99 13.23
N VAL A 68 2.96 12.41 14.47
CA VAL A 68 2.98 13.80 14.92
C VAL A 68 4.37 14.12 15.45
N ARG A 69 4.93 15.28 15.07
CA ARG A 69 6.19 15.77 15.65
C ARG A 69 5.91 16.60 16.90
N PRO A 70 6.63 16.41 18.01
CA PRO A 70 6.55 17.33 19.15
C PRO A 70 7.13 18.70 18.78
N ASP A 71 6.71 19.75 19.48
CA ASP A 71 7.26 21.11 19.32
C ASP A 71 8.54 21.27 20.17
N ALA A 72 8.54 20.71 21.38
CA ALA A 72 9.73 20.56 22.22
C ALA A 72 9.65 19.28 23.07
N GLY A 73 10.76 18.95 23.74
CA GLY A 73 10.92 17.74 24.54
C GLY A 73 11.76 16.68 23.85
N VAL A 74 12.12 15.63 24.59
CA VAL A 74 13.01 14.56 24.13
C VAL A 74 12.34 13.21 24.30
N LEU A 75 12.44 12.37 23.27
CA LEU A 75 12.06 10.95 23.31
C LEU A 75 13.34 10.11 23.30
N ARG A 76 13.61 9.42 24.42
CA ARG A 76 14.78 8.55 24.56
C ARG A 76 14.34 7.09 24.51
N TRP A 77 14.70 6.42 23.42
CA TRP A 77 14.42 5.00 23.24
C TRP A 77 15.51 4.12 23.83
N SER A 78 15.11 3.03 24.47
CA SER A 78 16.02 1.93 24.75
C SER A 78 16.46 1.28 23.43
N PRO A 79 17.75 0.88 23.29
CA PRO A 79 18.24 0.14 22.13
C PRO A 79 17.44 -1.14 21.84
N ARG A 80 16.78 -1.70 22.85
CA ARG A 80 15.95 -2.91 22.75
C ARG A 80 14.62 -2.71 22.02
N CYS A 81 14.13 -1.46 21.92
CA CYS A 81 12.80 -1.15 21.40
C CYS A 81 12.76 0.04 20.41
N ALA A 82 13.92 0.57 20.00
CA ALA A 82 14.01 1.70 19.08
C ALA A 82 13.13 1.50 17.84
N GLY A 83 12.03 2.27 17.75
CA GLY A 83 11.13 2.32 16.60
C GLY A 83 10.13 1.16 16.47
N ARG A 84 9.94 0.32 17.49
CA ARG A 84 8.98 -0.81 17.45
C ARG A 84 7.65 -0.50 18.17
N ILE A 85 7.01 0.62 17.85
CA ILE A 85 5.65 0.90 18.34
C ILE A 85 4.62 0.43 17.32
N ALA A 86 3.65 -0.34 17.80
CA ALA A 86 2.44 -0.67 17.07
C ALA A 86 1.27 0.07 17.73
N VAL A 87 0.57 0.88 16.95
CA VAL A 87 -0.63 1.60 17.40
C VAL A 87 -1.85 0.99 16.75
N VAL A 88 -2.87 0.71 17.57
CA VAL A 88 -4.19 0.28 17.11
C VAL A 88 -5.11 1.49 17.18
N HIS A 89 -5.50 2.02 16.03
CA HIS A 89 -6.41 3.17 15.94
C HIS A 89 -7.87 2.73 16.10
N GLN A 90 -8.72 3.63 16.60
CA GLN A 90 -10.15 3.35 16.87
C GLN A 90 -10.98 3.02 15.62
N HIS A 91 -10.52 3.42 14.42
CA HIS A 91 -11.14 3.01 13.15
C HIS A 91 -10.29 1.88 12.54
N SER A 92 -10.92 0.76 12.19
CA SER A 92 -10.25 -0.40 11.61
C SER A 92 -9.62 -0.05 10.25
N HIS A 93 -8.29 -0.09 10.16
CA HIS A 93 -7.56 0.02 8.90
C HIS A 93 -7.35 -1.35 8.23
N LEU A 94 -8.32 -2.26 8.37
CA LEU A 94 -8.29 -3.53 7.64
C LEU A 94 -8.33 -3.21 6.14
N LEU A 95 -7.52 -3.91 5.35
CA LEU A 95 -7.53 -3.84 3.90
C LEU A 95 -8.60 -4.85 3.42
N PRO A 96 -9.81 -4.38 3.07
CA PRO A 96 -10.99 -5.24 2.90
C PRO A 96 -10.86 -6.16 1.69
N HIS A 97 -9.99 -5.82 0.74
CA HIS A 97 -9.72 -6.62 -0.44
C HIS A 97 -8.58 -7.63 -0.24
N LEU A 98 -7.93 -7.62 0.93
CA LEU A 98 -6.91 -8.59 1.32
C LEU A 98 -7.48 -9.68 2.22
N THR A 99 -6.92 -10.88 2.09
CA THR A 99 -7.22 -11.99 3.01
C THR A 99 -6.72 -11.68 4.43
N ILE A 100 -7.21 -12.42 5.43
CA ILE A 100 -6.77 -12.30 6.83
C ILE A 100 -5.25 -12.51 6.94
N ALA A 101 -4.72 -13.54 6.26
CA ALA A 101 -3.28 -13.82 6.23
C ALA A 101 -2.47 -12.67 5.63
N GLU A 102 -3.01 -11.97 4.62
CA GLU A 102 -2.37 -10.82 4.00
C GLU A 102 -2.40 -9.60 4.93
N ASN A 103 -3.53 -9.30 5.57
CA ASN A 103 -3.61 -8.24 6.58
C ASN A 103 -2.60 -8.44 7.74
N LEU A 104 -2.35 -9.69 8.16
CA LEU A 104 -1.35 -10.01 9.20
C LEU A 104 0.10 -9.88 8.72
N ALA A 105 0.36 -10.25 7.47
CA ALA A 105 1.69 -10.21 6.86
C ALA A 105 2.17 -8.78 6.56
N VAL A 106 1.25 -7.83 6.41
CA VAL A 106 1.55 -6.39 6.30
C VAL A 106 2.46 -5.90 7.45
N ARG A 107 2.25 -6.38 8.68
CA ARG A 107 3.04 -5.97 9.87
C ARG A 107 4.34 -6.74 10.05
N HIS A 108 4.37 -8.02 9.69
CA HIS A 108 5.51 -8.91 9.94
C HIS A 108 6.49 -8.99 8.77
N GLY A 109 6.15 -8.35 7.65
CA GLY A 109 6.87 -8.46 6.40
C GLY A 109 6.46 -9.72 5.65
N TYR A 110 6.32 -9.59 4.33
CA TYR A 110 6.06 -10.72 3.45
C TYR A 110 7.35 -11.48 3.16
N PRO A 111 7.34 -12.84 3.19
CA PRO A 111 8.48 -13.64 2.81
C PRO A 111 8.85 -13.33 1.36
N ARG A 112 10.12 -12.99 1.14
CA ARG A 112 10.69 -12.85 -0.21
C ARG A 112 11.00 -14.24 -0.76
N THR A 113 10.75 -14.45 -2.05
CA THR A 113 11.34 -15.57 -2.78
C THR A 113 12.86 -15.41 -2.82
N ALA A 114 13.59 -16.51 -2.72
CA ALA A 114 15.05 -16.55 -2.73
C ALA A 114 15.68 -15.93 -4.00
N LEU A 115 14.90 -15.79 -5.08
CA LEU A 115 15.30 -15.23 -6.37
C LEU A 115 14.99 -13.72 -6.54
N GLY A 116 14.47 -13.04 -5.53
CA GLY A 116 14.24 -11.59 -5.59
C GLY A 116 13.09 -11.15 -6.51
N SER A 117 12.14 -12.04 -6.82
CA SER A 117 10.99 -11.71 -7.66
C SER A 117 9.99 -10.74 -7.01
N ILE A 118 9.21 -10.04 -7.84
CA ILE A 118 8.26 -8.99 -7.43
C ILE A 118 7.16 -9.60 -6.56
N ASP A 119 7.05 -9.10 -5.33
CA ASP A 119 6.02 -9.51 -4.38
C ASP A 119 4.68 -8.87 -4.77
N TRP A 120 3.92 -9.60 -5.60
CA TRP A 120 2.59 -9.22 -6.07
C TRP A 120 1.62 -8.86 -4.93
N ARG A 121 1.86 -9.32 -3.69
CA ARG A 121 1.04 -8.99 -2.52
C ARG A 121 1.29 -7.56 -2.04
N ARG A 122 2.55 -7.11 -2.02
CA ARG A 122 2.89 -5.71 -1.69
C ARG A 122 2.35 -4.73 -2.72
N LEU A 123 2.43 -5.07 -4.01
CA LEU A 123 1.88 -4.22 -5.07
C LEU A 123 0.38 -4.02 -4.89
N ARG A 124 -0.34 -5.11 -4.59
CA ARG A 124 -1.78 -5.06 -4.32
C ARG A 124 -2.13 -4.26 -3.07
N ALA A 125 -1.39 -4.42 -1.98
CA ALA A 125 -1.61 -3.64 -0.76
C ALA A 125 -1.42 -2.13 -0.96
N ILE A 126 -0.42 -1.73 -1.76
CA ILE A 126 -0.19 -0.32 -2.12
C ILE A 126 -1.32 0.21 -3.01
N GLY A 127 -1.77 -0.59 -3.98
CA GLY A 127 -2.85 -0.22 -4.90
C GLY A 127 -4.23 -0.11 -4.24
N ASP A 128 -4.47 -0.87 -3.16
CA ASP A 128 -5.73 -0.86 -2.42
C ASP A 128 -5.88 0.38 -1.54
N ASN A 129 -4.89 0.63 -0.67
CA ASN A 129 -4.88 1.82 0.18
C ASN A 129 -3.45 2.27 0.46
N GLU A 130 -3.01 3.26 -0.32
CA GLU A 130 -1.68 3.84 -0.21
C GLU A 130 -1.38 4.38 1.20
N ARG A 131 -2.37 5.01 1.85
CA ARG A 131 -2.21 5.58 3.19
C ARG A 131 -1.98 4.48 4.23
N ALA A 132 -2.80 3.42 4.19
CA ALA A 132 -2.63 2.25 5.07
C ALA A 132 -1.28 1.55 4.81
N ALA A 133 -0.86 1.43 3.55
CA ALA A 133 0.45 0.88 3.19
C ALA A 133 1.62 1.71 3.76
N ARG A 134 1.51 3.05 3.78
CA ARG A 134 2.49 3.93 4.43
C ARG A 134 2.51 3.74 5.96
N PHE A 135 1.34 3.64 6.60
CA PHE A 135 1.25 3.35 8.04
C PHE A 135 1.81 1.96 8.40
N ALA A 136 1.76 1.01 7.47
CA ALA A 136 2.40 -0.29 7.57
C ALA A 136 3.91 -0.29 7.26
N ALA A 137 4.54 0.87 7.12
CA ALA A 137 5.95 1.04 6.79
C ALA A 137 6.37 0.38 5.45
N LEU A 138 5.45 0.22 4.49
CA LEU A 138 5.81 -0.20 3.13
C LEU A 138 6.50 0.96 2.39
N PRO A 139 7.56 0.69 1.60
CA PRO A 139 8.28 1.73 0.86
C PRO A 139 7.52 2.14 -0.41
N VAL A 140 6.37 2.78 -0.24
CA VAL A 140 5.43 3.13 -1.31
C VAL A 140 6.09 3.87 -2.47
N VAL A 141 6.83 4.95 -2.16
CA VAL A 141 7.50 5.79 -3.17
C VAL A 141 8.46 4.96 -4.01
N ARG A 142 9.31 4.13 -3.38
CA ARG A 142 10.29 3.31 -4.10
C ARG A 142 9.62 2.29 -5.02
N VAL A 143 8.54 1.65 -4.56
CA VAL A 143 7.81 0.66 -5.35
C VAL A 143 7.11 1.33 -6.54
N GLN A 144 6.45 2.47 -6.34
CA GLN A 144 5.83 3.22 -7.43
C GLN A 144 6.86 3.71 -8.44
N THR A 145 7.98 4.30 -7.99
CA THR A 145 9.06 4.74 -8.87
C THR A 145 9.64 3.58 -9.69
N LEU A 146 9.89 2.42 -9.06
CA LEU A 146 10.37 1.24 -9.78
C LEU A 146 9.37 0.75 -10.84
N LEU A 147 8.07 0.78 -10.54
CA LEU A 147 7.04 0.39 -11.51
C LEU A 147 6.96 1.34 -12.70
N TYR A 148 7.06 2.65 -12.46
CA TYR A 148 7.14 3.64 -13.55
C TYR A 148 8.41 3.47 -14.39
N ILE A 149 9.55 3.17 -13.77
CA ILE A 149 10.79 2.88 -14.50
C ILE A 149 10.65 1.60 -15.34
N LEU A 150 10.10 0.53 -14.78
CA LEU A 150 9.91 -0.73 -15.49
C LEU A 150 8.96 -0.58 -16.68
N THR A 151 7.82 0.08 -16.49
CA THR A 151 6.87 0.34 -17.58
C THR A 151 7.47 1.25 -18.66
N GLY A 152 8.17 2.32 -18.27
CA GLY A 152 8.89 3.18 -19.21
C GLY A 152 9.97 2.43 -20.00
N LEU A 153 10.73 1.56 -19.34
CA LEU A 153 11.74 0.73 -20.01
C LEU A 153 11.09 -0.26 -20.99
N SER A 154 10.01 -0.92 -20.61
CA SER A 154 9.25 -1.80 -21.50
C SER A 154 8.69 -1.05 -22.71
N SER A 155 8.12 0.15 -22.51
CA SER A 155 7.64 1.01 -23.60
C SER A 155 8.78 1.46 -24.52
N ALA A 156 9.95 1.79 -23.98
CA ALA A 156 11.12 2.17 -24.78
C ALA A 156 11.60 1.01 -25.66
N VAL A 157 11.68 -0.21 -25.11
CA VAL A 157 12.05 -1.41 -25.89
C VAL A 157 11.01 -1.70 -26.96
N ALA A 158 9.71 -1.63 -26.63
CA ALA A 158 8.63 -1.83 -27.59
C ALA A 158 8.66 -0.79 -28.72
N ALA A 159 8.90 0.49 -28.40
CA ALA A 159 9.01 1.57 -29.37
C ALA A 159 10.22 1.39 -30.29
N LEU A 160 11.36 0.92 -29.76
CA LEU A 160 12.56 0.63 -30.55
C LEU A 160 12.28 -0.48 -31.57
N ILE A 161 11.65 -1.57 -31.14
CA ILE A 161 11.25 -2.69 -32.01
C ILE A 161 10.25 -2.22 -33.07
N PHE A 162 9.25 -1.44 -32.67
CA PHE A 162 8.22 -0.93 -33.58
C PHE A 162 8.81 -0.02 -34.65
N THR A 163 9.66 0.93 -34.26
CA THR A 163 10.33 1.85 -35.20
C THR A 163 11.25 1.09 -36.14
N ALA A 164 11.99 0.09 -35.64
CA ALA A 164 12.83 -0.78 -36.47
C ALA A 164 12.02 -1.59 -37.49
N ARG A 165 10.78 -1.96 -37.17
CA ARG A 165 9.90 -2.73 -38.08
C ARG A 165 9.29 -1.85 -39.17
N VAL A 166 8.89 -0.63 -38.84
CA VAL A 166 8.15 0.27 -39.74
C VAL A 166 9.10 1.17 -40.55
N SER A 167 10.40 1.15 -40.23
CA SER A 167 11.49 1.91 -40.89
C SER A 167 11.24 3.41 -41.04
N THR A 168 10.22 3.94 -40.36
CA THR A 168 9.79 5.33 -40.38
C THR A 168 9.33 5.73 -39.00
N ALA A 169 9.74 6.91 -38.53
CA ALA A 169 9.32 7.48 -37.27
C ALA A 169 8.32 8.61 -37.56
N LYS A 170 7.03 8.31 -37.41
CA LYS A 170 5.98 9.34 -37.48
C LYS A 170 5.46 9.64 -36.09
N ALA A 171 5.18 10.92 -35.80
CA ALA A 171 4.72 11.35 -34.49
C ALA A 171 3.33 10.82 -34.12
N ASP A 172 2.52 10.45 -35.12
CA ASP A 172 1.20 9.84 -34.96
C ASP A 172 1.24 8.30 -34.92
N ALA A 173 2.42 7.69 -35.08
CA ALA A 173 2.59 6.24 -35.09
C ALA A 173 2.38 5.67 -33.67
N GLY A 174 1.14 5.32 -33.37
CA GLY A 174 0.71 4.87 -32.04
C GLY A 174 -0.63 5.45 -31.59
N MET A 175 -1.18 6.44 -32.32
CA MET A 175 -2.52 6.95 -32.02
C MET A 175 -3.57 5.84 -32.07
N GLY A 176 -4.35 5.71 -31.00
CA GLY A 176 -5.39 4.69 -30.86
C GLY A 176 -4.92 3.39 -30.21
N PHE A 177 -3.62 3.20 -30.00
CA PHE A 177 -3.13 2.04 -29.23
C PHE A 177 -3.57 2.10 -27.77
N GLU A 178 -3.82 3.28 -27.19
CA GLU A 178 -4.28 3.35 -25.80
C GLU A 178 -5.64 2.65 -25.65
N LEU A 179 -6.59 2.94 -26.55
CA LEU A 179 -7.91 2.33 -26.53
C LEU A 179 -7.82 0.82 -26.81
N GLU A 180 -6.98 0.40 -27.76
CA GLU A 180 -6.75 -1.01 -28.08
C GLU A 180 -6.17 -1.77 -26.87
N VAL A 181 -5.15 -1.21 -26.21
CA VAL A 181 -4.51 -1.82 -25.03
C VAL A 181 -5.48 -1.91 -23.86
N ILE A 182 -6.23 -0.84 -23.57
CA ILE A 182 -7.25 -0.87 -22.50
C ILE A 182 -8.31 -1.93 -22.81
N THR A 183 -8.78 -1.99 -24.06
CA THR A 183 -9.76 -2.99 -24.51
C THR A 183 -9.24 -4.41 -24.31
N ALA A 184 -8.01 -4.69 -24.74
CA ALA A 184 -7.38 -6.01 -24.59
C ALA A 184 -7.22 -6.42 -23.12
N VAL A 185 -6.79 -5.50 -22.25
CA VAL A 185 -6.57 -5.75 -20.82
C VAL A 185 -7.90 -6.01 -20.09
N VAL A 186 -8.94 -5.24 -20.43
CA VAL A 186 -10.28 -5.38 -19.84
C VAL A 186 -10.96 -6.65 -20.34
N LEU A 187 -10.84 -6.96 -21.64
CA LEU A 187 -11.27 -8.23 -22.24
C LEU A 187 -10.58 -9.43 -21.60
N GLY A 188 -9.31 -9.26 -21.24
CA GLY A 188 -8.54 -10.23 -20.45
C GLY A 188 -9.01 -10.41 -19.01
N GLY A 189 -10.05 -9.70 -18.57
CA GLY A 189 -10.65 -9.87 -17.24
C GLY A 189 -10.06 -8.97 -16.15
N THR A 190 -9.31 -7.91 -16.52
CA THR A 190 -8.84 -6.92 -15.53
C THR A 190 -9.90 -5.84 -15.33
N PRO A 191 -10.51 -5.71 -14.13
CA PRO A 191 -11.55 -4.73 -13.88
C PRO A 191 -11.01 -3.29 -13.85
N ILE A 192 -11.72 -2.36 -14.51
CA ILE A 192 -11.38 -0.92 -14.55
C ILE A 192 -11.51 -0.28 -13.16
N THR A 193 -12.45 -0.78 -12.34
CA THR A 193 -12.72 -0.29 -10.98
C THR A 193 -11.78 -0.86 -9.92
N GLY A 194 -10.80 -1.69 -10.30
CA GLY A 194 -9.90 -2.37 -9.38
C GLY A 194 -10.45 -3.71 -8.86
N GLY A 195 -9.56 -4.55 -8.33
CA GLY A 195 -9.86 -5.91 -7.90
C GLY A 195 -8.72 -6.90 -8.19
N ARG A 196 -9.06 -8.18 -8.36
CA ARG A 196 -8.09 -9.23 -8.75
C ARG A 196 -8.09 -9.39 -10.27
N GLY A 197 -6.96 -9.09 -10.91
CA GLY A 197 -6.71 -9.38 -12.32
C GLY A 197 -5.66 -10.49 -12.49
N SER A 198 -5.65 -11.17 -13.64
CA SER A 198 -4.70 -12.22 -13.98
C SER A 198 -3.81 -11.77 -15.14
N LEU A 199 -2.48 -11.98 -15.00
CA LEU A 199 -1.52 -11.72 -16.09
C LEU A 199 -1.84 -12.57 -17.33
N TRP A 200 -2.27 -13.82 -17.11
CA TRP A 200 -2.64 -14.73 -18.19
C TRP A 200 -3.88 -14.27 -18.94
N GLY A 201 -4.86 -13.72 -18.23
CA GLY A 201 -6.05 -13.17 -18.85
C GLY A 201 -5.71 -11.98 -19.75
N THR A 202 -4.90 -11.04 -19.24
CA THR A 202 -4.39 -9.91 -20.04
C THR A 202 -3.60 -10.36 -21.26
N PHE A 203 -2.69 -11.33 -21.12
CA PHE A 203 -1.94 -11.88 -22.23
C PHE A 203 -2.86 -12.46 -23.31
N LEU A 204 -3.86 -13.25 -22.91
CA LEU A 204 -4.84 -13.84 -23.82
C LEU A 204 -5.70 -12.77 -24.50
N GLY A 205 -6.10 -11.72 -23.77
CA GLY A 205 -6.85 -10.59 -24.30
C GLY A 205 -6.06 -9.79 -25.35
N VAL A 206 -4.78 -9.52 -25.10
CA VAL A 206 -3.87 -8.88 -26.07
C VAL A 206 -3.67 -9.75 -27.31
N LEU A 207 -3.47 -11.06 -27.13
CA LEU A 207 -3.34 -12.00 -28.24
C LEU A 207 -4.61 -12.06 -29.09
N LEU A 208 -5.78 -12.13 -28.45
CA LEU A 208 -7.06 -12.23 -29.14
C LEU A 208 -7.39 -10.94 -29.90
N LEU A 209 -7.23 -9.78 -29.25
CA LEU A 209 -7.50 -8.50 -29.93
C LEU A 209 -6.48 -8.23 -31.06
N GLY A 210 -5.20 -8.58 -30.85
CA GLY A 210 -4.16 -8.44 -31.86
C GLY A 210 -4.36 -9.34 -33.08
N THR A 211 -4.75 -10.60 -32.86
CA THR A 211 -5.07 -11.54 -33.95
C THR A 211 -6.33 -11.14 -34.71
N LEU A 212 -7.37 -10.69 -34.00
CA LEU A 212 -8.59 -10.17 -34.61
C LEU A 212 -8.31 -8.92 -35.47
N ARG A 213 -7.51 -7.98 -34.98
CA ARG A 213 -7.09 -6.79 -35.74
C ARG A 213 -6.32 -7.16 -37.00
N ASN A 214 -5.36 -8.08 -36.88
CA ASN A 214 -4.61 -8.55 -38.04
C ASN A 214 -5.55 -9.23 -39.06
N GLY A 215 -6.50 -10.04 -38.60
CA GLY A 215 -7.52 -10.67 -39.45
C GLY A 215 -8.41 -9.65 -40.16
N LEU A 216 -8.92 -8.64 -39.45
CA LEU A 216 -9.73 -7.56 -40.04
C LEU A 216 -8.94 -6.74 -41.06
N THR A 217 -7.65 -6.53 -40.81
CA THR A 217 -6.75 -5.86 -41.74
C THR A 217 -6.57 -6.68 -43.03
N LEU A 218 -6.44 -8.01 -42.92
CA LEU A 218 -6.36 -8.91 -44.07
C LEU A 218 -7.68 -8.97 -44.86
N LEU A 219 -8.81 -8.80 -44.19
CA LEU A 219 -10.13 -8.72 -44.82
C LEU A 219 -10.42 -7.33 -45.44
N GLY A 220 -9.48 -6.39 -45.37
CA GLY A 220 -9.63 -5.05 -45.95
C GLY A 220 -10.57 -4.13 -45.16
N VAL A 221 -10.87 -4.45 -43.90
CA VAL A 221 -11.74 -3.61 -43.06
C VAL A 221 -11.00 -2.35 -42.63
N SER A 222 -11.59 -1.19 -42.89
CA SER A 222 -10.97 0.11 -42.58
C SER A 222 -10.67 0.30 -41.09
N SER A 223 -9.63 1.07 -40.77
CA SER A 223 -9.22 1.36 -39.39
C SER A 223 -10.30 2.00 -38.52
N VAL A 224 -11.20 2.80 -39.11
CA VAL A 224 -12.34 3.42 -38.39
C VAL A 224 -13.27 2.35 -37.82
N TRP A 225 -13.62 1.35 -38.63
CA TRP A 225 -14.45 0.23 -38.20
C TRP A 225 -13.75 -0.64 -37.16
N GLN A 226 -12.43 -0.85 -37.29
CA GLN A 226 -11.65 -1.58 -36.28
C GLN A 226 -11.68 -0.86 -34.92
N ALA A 227 -11.52 0.47 -34.91
CA ALA A 227 -11.58 1.28 -33.69
C ALA A 227 -12.98 1.28 -33.06
N MET A 228 -14.05 1.39 -33.87
CA MET A 228 -15.43 1.25 -33.39
C MET A 228 -15.67 -0.12 -32.75
N LEU A 229 -15.18 -1.18 -33.37
CA LEU A 229 -15.35 -2.55 -32.88
C LEU A 229 -14.61 -2.77 -31.55
N ALA A 230 -13.38 -2.24 -31.41
CA ALA A 230 -12.66 -2.24 -30.15
C ALA A 230 -13.43 -1.49 -29.05
N GLY A 231 -13.99 -0.32 -29.35
CA GLY A 231 -14.82 0.44 -28.41
C GLY A 231 -16.08 -0.32 -27.98
N VAL A 232 -16.78 -0.97 -28.91
CA VAL A 232 -17.95 -1.81 -28.61
C VAL A 232 -17.56 -2.99 -27.72
N VAL A 233 -16.45 -3.67 -28.02
CA VAL A 233 -15.92 -4.78 -27.20
C VAL A 233 -15.58 -4.32 -25.79
N LEU A 234 -14.95 -3.15 -25.63
CA LEU A 234 -14.64 -2.58 -24.32
C LEU A 234 -15.91 -2.38 -23.49
N VAL A 235 -16.93 -1.72 -24.06
CA VAL A 235 -18.20 -1.45 -23.37
C VAL A 235 -18.93 -2.74 -23.03
N ALA A 236 -19.03 -3.67 -23.98
CA ALA A 236 -19.66 -4.97 -23.76
C ALA A 236 -18.96 -5.75 -22.65
N THR A 237 -17.63 -5.78 -22.65
CA THR A 237 -16.83 -6.42 -21.62
C THR A 237 -17.02 -5.74 -20.27
N ALA A 238 -17.00 -4.41 -20.22
CA ALA A 238 -17.19 -3.66 -18.98
C ALA A 238 -18.56 -3.94 -18.36
N ILE A 239 -19.62 -3.98 -19.16
CA ILE A 239 -20.98 -4.31 -18.70
C ILE A 239 -21.05 -5.75 -18.19
N LEU A 240 -20.49 -6.71 -18.95
CA LEU A 240 -20.47 -8.11 -18.56
C LEU A 240 -19.71 -8.31 -17.24
N ASN A 241 -18.56 -7.66 -17.11
CA ASN A 241 -17.72 -7.74 -15.91
C ASN A 241 -18.41 -7.11 -14.69
N GLN A 242 -19.15 -6.01 -14.87
CA GLN A 242 -19.95 -5.41 -13.81
C GLN A 242 -21.08 -6.33 -13.33
N ARG A 243 -21.79 -7.00 -14.26
CA ARG A 243 -22.85 -7.96 -13.90
C ARG A 243 -22.33 -9.15 -13.12
N LEU A 244 -21.22 -9.73 -13.58
CA LEU A 244 -20.58 -10.87 -12.89
C LEU A 244 -20.04 -10.49 -11.51
N SER A 245 -19.61 -9.23 -11.33
CA SER A 245 -19.07 -8.74 -10.06
C SER A 245 -20.17 -8.30 -9.07
N GLY A 246 -21.37 -7.98 -9.56
CA GLY A 246 -22.52 -7.58 -8.74
C GLY A 246 -23.04 -8.69 -7.83
N ASP A 247 -23.10 -9.93 -8.33
CA ASP A 247 -23.60 -11.10 -7.59
C ASP A 247 -22.76 -11.46 -6.35
N SER A 248 -21.47 -11.09 -6.33
CA SER A 248 -20.58 -11.46 -5.22
C SER A 248 -20.75 -10.58 -3.97
N ARG A 249 -21.44 -9.43 -4.06
CA ARG A 249 -21.64 -8.52 -2.91
C ARG A 249 -22.81 -8.90 -2.01
N GLU A 250 -23.80 -9.65 -2.50
CA GLU A 250 -24.95 -10.06 -1.67
C GLU A 250 -24.63 -11.20 -0.70
N ILE A 251 -23.62 -12.04 -0.98
CA ILE A 251 -23.34 -13.23 -0.16
C ILE A 251 -22.51 -12.92 1.10
N THR A 252 -21.88 -11.74 1.20
CA THR A 252 -21.04 -11.38 2.37
C THR A 252 -21.75 -10.44 3.37
N ALA A 253 -23.01 -10.07 3.11
CA ALA A 253 -23.78 -9.13 3.94
C ALA A 253 -24.74 -9.79 4.96
N THR A 254 -24.69 -11.12 5.10
CA THR A 254 -25.41 -11.89 6.13
C THR A 254 -24.43 -12.62 7.03
#